data_AF-A0A7X8MP22-F1
#
_entry.id   AF-A0A7X8MP22-F1
#
_cell.length_a   1.000
_cell.length_b   1.000
_cell.length_c   1.000
_cell.angle_alpha   90.00
_cell.angle_beta   90.00
_cell.angle_gamma   90.00
#
_symmetry.space_group_name_H-M   'P 1'
#
loop_
_entity.id
_entity.type
_entity.pdbx_description
1 polymer ?
#
loop_
_entity_poly.entity_id
_entity_poly.type
_entity_poly.pdbx_seq_one_letter_code
_entity_poly.pdbx_strand_id
1 'polypeptide(L)' 'MQSNFPGANYPKSFPPQKQDRQPGLEKNMNPRPIFEDPMYGLSAGRLQGKTAIITGGDSGIGRAVA' A
#
# COMPACT_ATOMS: atom_id res chain seq x y z
N MET A 1 13.46 1.43 -21.29
CA MET A 1 12.24 2.24 -21.36
C MET A 1 11.81 2.58 -19.94
N GLN A 2 12.11 3.79 -19.48
CA GLN A 2 11.64 4.29 -18.18
C GLN A 2 10.26 4.88 -18.40
N SER A 3 9.24 4.28 -17.78
CA SER A 3 7.86 4.77 -17.83
C SER A 3 7.76 6.06 -17.00
N ASN A 4 7.57 7.19 -17.66
CA ASN A 4 7.31 8.51 -17.07
C ASN A 4 5.88 8.59 -16.50
N PHE A 5 5.55 7.73 -15.53
CA PHE A 5 4.43 7.99 -14.63
C PHE A 5 4.99 8.66 -13.38
N PRO A 6 4.46 9.81 -12.95
CA PRO A 6 4.86 10.49 -11.70
C PRO A 6 4.45 9.71 -10.43
N GLY A 7 4.14 8.41 -10.56
CA GLY A 7 3.77 7.54 -9.45
C GLY A 7 4.98 7.10 -8.64
N ALA A 8 4.70 6.52 -7.48
CA ALA A 8 5.73 6.07 -6.55
C ALA A 8 6.75 5.13 -7.22
N ASN A 9 8.03 5.28 -6.85
CA ASN A 9 9.10 4.43 -7.39
C ASN A 9 9.05 3.05 -6.73
N TYR A 10 8.41 2.09 -7.40
CA TYR A 10 8.25 0.74 -6.87
C TYR A 10 9.57 -0.05 -6.92
N PRO A 11 9.94 -0.73 -5.82
CA PRO A 11 11.11 -1.59 -5.80
C PRO A 11 10.93 -2.75 -6.78
N LYS A 12 11.96 -3.03 -7.59
CA LYS A 12 11.98 -4.16 -8.55
C LYS A 12 12.54 -5.44 -7.95
N SER A 13 13.15 -5.35 -6.78
CA SER A 13 13.73 -6.45 -6.03
C SER A 13 13.65 -6.14 -4.54
N PHE A 14 13.78 -7.19 -3.73
CA PHE A 14 13.68 -7.11 -2.28
C PHE A 14 14.88 -7.84 -1.65
N PRO A 15 15.45 -7.31 -0.57
CA PRO A 15 16.42 -8.06 0.22
C PRO A 15 15.74 -9.28 0.87
N PRO A 16 16.44 -10.41 1.02
CA PRO A 16 15.96 -11.55 1.78
C PRO A 16 15.58 -11.13 3.21
N GLN A 17 14.37 -11.45 3.64
CA GLN A 17 13.87 -11.14 4.99
C GLN A 17 12.76 -12.13 5.36
N LYS A 18 12.57 -12.37 6.66
CA LYS A 18 11.51 -13.21 7.21
C LYS A 18 11.05 -12.64 8.56
N GLN A 19 9.81 -12.90 8.91
CA GLN A 19 9.29 -12.71 10.27
C GLN A 19 8.88 -14.07 10.82
N ASP A 20 9.20 -14.35 12.08
CA ASP A 20 9.01 -15.68 12.69
C ASP A 20 7.57 -15.95 13.16
N ARG A 21 6.67 -15.00 12.95
CA ARG A 21 5.25 -15.10 13.33
C ARG A 21 4.33 -14.63 12.22
N GLN A 22 3.10 -15.11 12.27
CA GLN A 22 1.96 -14.54 11.55
C GLN A 22 0.86 -14.11 12.54
N PRO A 23 0.15 -13.00 12.26
CA PRO A 23 0.36 -12.07 11.15
C PRO A 23 1.66 -11.27 11.28
N GLY A 24 2.29 -11.01 10.13
CA GLY A 24 3.51 -10.20 10.05
C GLY A 24 3.23 -8.72 10.28
N LEU A 25 4.26 -7.94 10.57
CA LEU A 25 4.16 -6.50 10.76
C LEU A 25 4.78 -5.75 9.59
N GLU A 26 3.98 -4.92 8.93
CA GLU A 26 4.40 -4.09 7.80
C GLU A 26 5.59 -3.18 8.15
N LYS A 27 5.59 -2.61 9.36
CA LYS A 27 6.67 -1.73 9.85
C LYS A 27 8.05 -2.40 9.93
N ASN A 28 8.09 -3.73 9.90
CA ASN A 28 9.34 -4.51 9.97
C ASN A 28 9.84 -4.93 8.57
N MET A 29 9.16 -4.54 7.48
CA MET A 29 9.55 -4.86 6.11
C MET A 29 10.60 -3.87 5.56
N ASN A 30 11.46 -4.35 4.67
CA ASN A 30 12.44 -3.54 3.96
C ASN A 30 12.47 -3.85 2.45
N PRO A 31 12.18 -2.91 1.55
CA PRO A 31 11.57 -1.61 1.83
C PRO A 31 10.18 -1.77 2.45
N ARG A 32 9.71 -0.71 3.12
CA ARG A 32 8.33 -0.64 3.58
C ARG A 32 7.38 -0.59 2.36
N PRO A 33 6.20 -1.23 2.42
CA PRO A 33 5.21 -1.12 1.36
C PRO A 33 4.81 0.31 1.06
N ILE A 34 4.58 0.58 -0.21
CA ILE A 34 3.91 1.78 -0.68
C ILE A 34 2.42 1.43 -0.74
N PHE A 35 1.63 1.94 0.21
CA PHE A 35 0.19 1.69 0.28
C PHE A 35 -0.63 2.90 -0.19
N GLU A 36 0.01 4.05 -0.40
CA GLU A 36 -0.61 5.28 -0.87
C GLU A 36 0.11 5.79 -2.12
N ASP A 37 -0.66 6.18 -3.14
CA ASP A 37 -0.15 6.94 -4.26
C ASP A 37 -0.38 8.43 -3.96
N PRO A 38 0.68 9.27 -3.88
CA PRO A 38 0.56 10.71 -3.62
C PRO A 38 -0.39 11.44 -4.58
N MET A 39 -0.69 10.87 -5.75
CA MET A 39 -1.59 11.45 -6.75
C MET A 39 -3.03 10.91 -6.70
N TYR A 40 -3.33 9.92 -5.86
CA TYR A 40 -4.66 9.29 -5.78
C TYR A 40 -5.78 10.30 -5.42
N GLY A 41 -5.44 11.34 -4.66
CA GLY A 41 -6.36 12.40 -4.22
C GLY A 41 -6.89 13.34 -5.32
N LEU A 42 -6.46 13.18 -6.58
CA LEU A 42 -7.02 13.90 -7.72
C LEU A 42 -8.40 13.33 -8.18
N SER A 43 -8.90 12.29 -7.50
CA SER A 43 -10.08 11.55 -7.90
C SER A 43 -11.39 12.09 -7.29
N ALA A 44 -12.42 12.17 -8.14
CA ALA A 44 -13.68 12.91 -7.99
C ALA A 44 -14.72 12.31 -7.00
N GLY A 45 -14.38 12.16 -5.72
CA GLY A 45 -15.38 11.92 -4.65
C GLY A 45 -16.26 10.68 -4.82
N ARG A 46 -15.79 9.64 -5.51
CA ARG A 46 -16.60 8.49 -5.99
C ARG A 46 -17.33 7.72 -4.89
N LEU A 47 -16.83 7.76 -3.66
CA LEU A 47 -17.39 7.05 -2.50
C LEU A 47 -17.97 8.00 -1.45
N GLN A 48 -18.20 9.27 -1.79
CA GLN A 48 -18.76 10.24 -0.85
C GLN A 48 -20.11 9.76 -0.30
N GLY A 49 -20.24 9.78 1.04
CA GLY A 49 -21.45 9.36 1.75
C GLY A 49 -21.65 7.84 1.86
N LYS A 50 -20.63 7.03 1.56
CA LYS A 50 -20.66 5.58 1.80
C LYS A 50 -19.98 5.21 3.12
N THR A 51 -20.39 4.09 3.69
CA THR A 51 -19.76 3.47 4.86
C THR A 51 -19.27 2.09 4.45
N ALA A 52 -18.02 1.76 4.79
CA ALA A 52 -17.40 0.48 4.49
C ALA A 52 -16.81 -0.14 5.76
N ILE A 53 -16.82 -1.47 5.83
CA ILE A 53 -16.09 -2.27 6.82
C ILE A 53 -15.02 -3.06 6.05
N ILE A 54 -13.77 -2.90 6.46
CA ILE A 54 -12.62 -3.58 5.83
C ILE A 54 -11.96 -4.45 6.90
N THR A 55 -12.05 -5.76 6.74
CA THR A 55 -11.33 -6.72 7.59
C THR A 55 -9.87 -6.81 7.16
N GLY A 56 -8.93 -6.77 8.10
CA GLY A 56 -7.49 -6.76 7.77
C GLY A 56 -7.01 -5.44 7.15
N GLY A 57 -7.67 -4.32 7.46
CA GLY A 57 -7.32 -2.99 6.96
C GLY A 57 -6.07 -2.36 7.59
N ASP A 58 -5.36 -3.08 8.46
CA ASP A 58 -4.20 -2.57 9.18
C ASP A 58 -2.90 -2.59 8.37
N SER A 59 -2.79 -3.45 7.35
CA SER A 59 -1.58 -3.63 6.55
C SER A 59 -1.86 -4.09 5.11
N GLY A 60 -0.84 -3.99 4.26
CA GLY A 60 -0.84 -4.49 2.89
C GLY A 60 -1.97 -3.92 2.03
N ILE A 61 -2.68 -4.81 1.34
CA ILE A 61 -3.75 -4.45 0.40
C ILE A 61 -4.96 -3.84 1.14
N GLY A 62 -5.33 -4.38 2.30
CA GLY A 62 -6.45 -3.86 3.08
C GLY A 62 -6.22 -2.41 3.52
N ARG A 63 -4.98 -2.09 3.92
CA ARG A 63 -4.57 -0.72 4.23
C ARG A 63 -4.61 0.22 3.04
N ALA A 64 -4.22 -0.24 1.85
CA ALA A 64 -4.27 0.57 0.63
C ALA A 64 -5.70 0.87 0.17
N VAL A 65 -6.67 0.05 0.58
CA VAL A 65 -8.10 0.22 0.25
C VAL A 65 -8.82 1.12 1.26
N ALA A 66 -8.38 1.14 2.52
CA ALA A 66 -9.00 1.86 3.63
C ALA A 66 -8.73 3.37 3.58
#